data_AF-A0A7T6AN35-F1
#
_entry.id   AF-A0A7T6AN35-F1
#
_cell.length_a   1.000
_cell.length_b   1.000
_cell.length_c   1.000
_cell.angle_alpha   90.00
_cell.angle_beta   90.00
_cell.angle_gamma   90.00
#
_symmetry.space_group_name_H-M   'P 1'
#
loop_
_entity.id
_entity.type
_entity.pdbx_description
1 polymer ?
#
loop_
_entity_poly.entity_id
_entity_poly.type
_entity_poly.pdbx_seq_one_letter_code
_entity_poly.pdbx_strand_id
1 'polypeptide(L)' 'EYPDRIMASFSVVPSPKVSDTVVEPYNATLSVHQLVENTDLTFCIDNEALYDICFRTLKLTNPT' A
#
# COMPACT_ATOMS: atom_id res chain seq x y z
N GLU A 1 18.40 -16.57 -2.63
CA GLU A 1 17.48 -17.19 -3.60
C GLU A 1 16.75 -18.33 -2.94
N TYR A 2 15.42 -18.31 -2.97
CA TYR A 2 14.56 -19.42 -2.56
C TYR A 2 13.39 -19.53 -3.56
N PRO A 3 13.66 -19.94 -4.81
CA PRO A 3 12.68 -19.92 -5.90
C PRO A 3 11.49 -20.86 -5.66
N ASP A 4 11.67 -21.90 -4.83
CA ASP A 4 10.61 -22.88 -4.53
C ASP A 4 9.70 -22.46 -3.36
N ARG A 5 9.85 -21.24 -2.85
CA ARG A 5 9.02 -20.73 -1.74
C ARG A 5 8.01 -19.73 -2.24
N ILE A 6 6.78 -19.87 -1.77
CA ILE A 6 5.73 -18.87 -1.99
C ILE A 6 6.14 -17.56 -1.33
N MET A 7 6.11 -16.48 -2.11
CA MET A 7 6.33 -15.11 -1.66
C MET A 7 5.03 -14.32 -1.66
N ALA A 8 4.59 -13.94 -0.45
CA ALA A 8 3.47 -13.01 -0.27
C ALA A 8 4.00 -11.64 0.18
N SER A 9 3.47 -10.56 -0.40
CA SER A 9 3.75 -9.18 0.03
C SER A 9 2.52 -8.51 0.62
N PHE A 10 2.75 -7.62 1.58
CA PHE A 10 1.72 -6.75 2.17
C PHE A 10 2.14 -5.32 1.90
N SER A 11 1.60 -4.73 0.85
CA SER A 11 2.08 -3.48 0.26
C SER A 11 1.11 -2.34 0.56
N VAL A 12 1.60 -1.31 1.24
CA VAL A 12 0.84 -0.09 1.50
C VAL A 12 0.85 0.78 0.25
N VAL A 13 -0.34 1.03 -0.30
CA VAL A 13 -0.52 1.87 -1.50
C VAL A 13 -0.68 3.33 -1.05
N PRO A 14 0.02 4.28 -1.68
CA PRO A 14 0.01 5.68 -1.26
C PRO A 14 -1.35 6.33 -1.45
N SER A 15 -1.64 7.34 -0.62
CA SER A 15 -2.82 8.19 -0.76
C SER A 15 -2.45 9.66 -0.56
N PRO A 16 -2.90 10.56 -1.45
CA PRO A 16 -2.66 12.00 -1.33
C PRO A 16 -3.40 12.64 -0.14
N LYS A 17 -4.34 11.93 0.50
CA LYS A 17 -5.04 12.41 1.71
C LYS A 17 -4.23 12.18 2.99
N VAL A 18 -3.28 11.24 2.95
CA VAL A 18 -2.54 10.77 4.13
C VAL A 18 -1.05 11.10 4.04
N SER A 19 -0.53 11.43 2.84
CA SER A 19 0.88 11.74 2.64
C SER A 19 1.11 13.00 1.81
N ASP A 20 2.08 13.80 2.25
CA ASP A 20 2.58 15.01 1.55
C ASP A 20 3.72 14.70 0.55
N THR A 21 4.13 13.43 0.44
CA THR A 21 5.28 13.06 -0.39
C THR A 21 4.90 13.00 -1.87
N VAL A 22 5.25 14.06 -2.61
CA VAL A 22 4.93 14.20 -4.05
C VAL A 22 5.55 13.12 -4.96
N VAL A 23 6.56 12.39 -4.47
CA VAL A 23 7.25 11.34 -5.25
C VAL A 23 6.68 9.94 -5.04
N GLU A 24 5.70 9.76 -4.15
CA GLU A 24 5.06 8.46 -3.90
C GLU A 24 4.49 7.79 -5.14
N PRO A 25 3.82 8.49 -6.08
CA PRO A 25 3.32 7.87 -7.30
C PRO A 25 4.44 7.25 -8.15
N TYR A 26 5.62 7.88 -8.21
CA TYR A 26 6.77 7.34 -8.93
C TYR A 26 7.32 6.09 -8.24
N ASN A 27 7.47 6.13 -6.91
CA ASN A 27 7.96 5.00 -6.13
C ASN A 27 7.00 3.81 -6.20
N ALA A 28 5.70 4.05 -6.11
CA ALA A 28 4.68 3.02 -6.24
C ALA A 28 4.69 2.39 -7.63
N THR A 29 4.75 3.21 -8.69
CA THR A 29 4.80 2.71 -10.07
C THR A 29 6.02 1.81 -10.29
N LEU A 30 7.20 2.24 -9.84
CA LEU A 30 8.43 1.46 -9.96
C LEU A 30 8.38 0.16 -9.14
N SER A 31 7.85 0.23 -7.92
CA SER A 31 7.79 -0.93 -7.01
C SER A 31 6.75 -1.95 -7.46
N VAL A 32 5.60 -1.52 -7.98
CA VAL A 32 4.55 -2.42 -8.50
C VAL A 32 5.08 -3.29 -9.62
N HIS A 33 5.91 -2.74 -10.52
CA HIS A 33 6.55 -3.54 -11.56
C HIS A 33 7.36 -4.71 -10.98
N GLN A 34 8.14 -4.46 -9.91
CA GLN A 34 8.90 -5.50 -9.23
C GLN A 34 8.00 -6.50 -8.50
N LEU A 35 6.90 -6.05 -7.89
CA LEU A 35 5.96 -6.94 -7.20
C LEU A 35 5.26 -7.90 -8.16
N VAL A 36 4.89 -7.42 -9.36
CA VAL A 36 4.27 -8.24 -10.41
C VAL A 36 5.17 -9.40 -10.84
N GLU A 37 6.47 -9.18 -10.90
CA GLU A 37 7.42 -10.19 -11.37
C GLU A 37 7.88 -11.16 -10.26
N ASN A 38 7.95 -10.68 -9.01
CA ASN A 38 8.67 -11.39 -7.95
C ASN A 38 7.78 -11.93 -6.82
N THR A 39 6.47 -11.66 -6.83
CA THR A 39 5.56 -12.13 -5.77
C THR A 39 4.45 -13.01 -6.33
N ASP A 40 4.15 -14.09 -5.62
CA ASP A 40 3.01 -14.97 -5.96
C ASP A 40 1.67 -14.34 -5.54
N LEU A 41 1.70 -13.51 -4.49
CA LEU A 41 0.54 -12.82 -3.96
C LEU A 41 0.95 -11.46 -3.38
N THR A 42 0.17 -10.43 -3.68
CA THR A 42 0.34 -9.11 -3.08
C THR A 42 -0.99 -8.62 -2.51
N PHE A 43 -0.99 -8.34 -1.20
CA PHE A 43 -2.09 -7.67 -0.52
C PHE A 43 -1.90 -6.16 -0.63
N CYS A 44 -2.78 -5.50 -1.38
CA CYS A 44 -2.79 -4.05 -1.50
C CYS A 44 -3.56 -3.42 -0.33
N ILE A 45 -2.84 -2.73 0.55
CA ILE A 45 -3.39 -2.03 1.70
C ILE A 45 -3.49 -0.54 1.33
N ASP A 46 -4.69 -0.09 1.01
CA ASP A 46 -4.93 1.30 0.60
C ASP A 46 -5.04 2.22 1.82
N ASN A 47 -4.09 3.15 1.96
CA ASN A 47 -4.10 4.14 3.03
C ASN A 47 -5.33 5.06 2.99
N GLU A 48 -5.90 5.32 1.81
CA GLU A 48 -7.13 6.10 1.70
C GLU A 48 -8.32 5.35 2.29
N ALA A 49 -8.45 4.07 1.96
CA ALA A 49 -9.50 3.22 2.50
C ALA A 49 -9.36 3.04 4.02
N LEU A 50 -8.13 2.87 4.52
CA LEU A 50 -7.86 2.82 5.96
C LEU A 50 -8.23 4.13 6.66
N TYR A 51 -7.85 5.27 6.07
CA TYR A 51 -8.23 6.58 6.58
C TYR A 51 -9.75 6.74 6.63
N ASP A 52 -10.46 6.36 5.57
CA ASP A 52 -11.92 6.41 5.50
C ASP A 52 -12.58 5.51 6.55
N ILE A 53 -12.03 4.32 6.84
CA ILE A 53 -12.52 3.45 7.91
C ILE A 53 -12.33 4.12 9.29
N CYS A 54 -11.14 4.65 9.57
CA CYS A 54 -10.84 5.34 10.82
C CYS A 54 -11.75 6.55 11.03
N PHE A 55 -11.94 7.36 9.99
CA PHE A 55 -12.73 8.57 10.05
C PHE A 55 -14.23 8.28 10.10
N ARG A 56 -14.76 7.47 9.16
CA ARG A 56 -16.20 7.26 8.99
C ARG A 56 -16.77 6.22 9.93
N THR A 57 -16.04 5.12 10.16
CA THR A 57 -16.53 3.99 10.96
C THR A 57 -16.11 4.15 12.42
N LEU A 58 -14.82 4.38 12.68
CA LEU A 58 -14.30 4.46 14.05
C LEU A 58 -14.45 5.85 14.68
N LYS A 59 -14.91 6.84 13.92
CA LYS A 59 -15.18 8.22 14.36
C LYS A 59 -13.95 8.93 14.94
N LEU A 60 -12.77 8.58 14.45
CA LEU A 60 -11.54 9.29 14.79
C LEU A 60 -11.49 10.58 13.99
N THR A 61 -11.40 11.72 14.66
CA THR A 61 -11.45 13.04 14.03
C THR A 61 -10.21 13.35 13.19
N ASN A 62 -9.03 12.89 13.63
CA ASN A 62 -7.76 13.03 12.91
C ASN A 62 -7.01 11.69 12.87
N PRO A 63 -7.34 10.78 11.94
CA PRO A 63 -6.53 9.60 11.68
C PRO A 63 -5.15 10.01 11.12
N THR A 64 -4.08 9.40 11.63
CA THR A 64 -2.69 9.61 11.20
C THR A 64 -2.01 8.29 10.92
#